data_AF-A0A958R7N6-F1
#
_entry.id   AF-A0A958R7N6-F1
#
_cell.length_a   1.000
_cell.length_b   1.000
_cell.length_c   1.000
_cell.angle_alpha   90.00
_cell.angle_beta   90.00
_cell.angle_gamma   90.00
#
_symmetry.space_group_name_H-M   'P 1'
#
loop_
_entity.id
_entity.type
_entity.pdbx_description
1 polymer ?
#
loop_
_entity_poly.entity_id
_entity_poly.type
_entity_poly.pdbx_seq_one_letter_code
_entity_poly.pdbx_strand_id
1 'polypeptide(L)'
;MKFGKVDHPELVDFTIPDDHPDTPAILAKYGGTGNTNVFVGCAKWNRQDLKNFYPRGTKDELQYYATQFNCIELNATFYRIFPAETYEKWYDKTPEGFMFFPKMTNEVSHLRRLNDKVYPVVDRYLEVTSLLKDKLGTIFLQMHQNFDPKNWDRVVQFVEYWPNEFPLAMEFRHPDWFQDETVAQELYHLLEENQIANVLVDTAGRRDLMHMRLTNNEAFIRYVGANHESDYARLQDWIDRLASWKVMGLENIHFFVHQNL
;
A
#
# COMPACT_ATOMS: atom_id res chain seq x y z
N MET A 1 -0.95 11.52 -9.57
CA MET A 1 -2.27 11.32 -8.94
C MET A 1 -2.75 12.69 -8.45
N LYS A 2 -4.02 13.09 -8.65
CA LYS A 2 -4.54 14.39 -8.16
C LYS A 2 -5.03 14.36 -6.70
N PHE A 3 -5.20 13.16 -6.14
CA PHE A 3 -5.64 12.96 -4.77
C PHE A 3 -4.60 13.51 -3.79
N GLY A 4 -5.03 14.39 -2.89
CA GLY A 4 -4.16 15.00 -1.88
C GLY A 4 -3.14 16.01 -2.42
N LYS A 5 -3.22 16.41 -3.70
CA LYS A 5 -2.39 17.50 -4.23
C LYS A 5 -2.87 18.84 -3.68
N VAL A 6 -1.94 19.66 -3.21
CA VAL A 6 -2.17 21.03 -2.75
C VAL A 6 -1.33 22.01 -3.57
N ASP A 7 -1.79 23.24 -3.69
CA ASP A 7 -1.05 24.30 -4.40
C ASP A 7 0.00 24.98 -3.49
N HIS A 8 -0.28 25.03 -2.18
CA HIS A 8 0.54 25.68 -1.16
C HIS A 8 0.98 24.67 -0.08
N PRO A 9 1.91 23.74 -0.38
CA PRO A 9 2.38 22.76 0.59
C PRO A 9 3.03 23.38 1.83
N GLU A 10 3.60 24.59 1.72
CA GLU A 10 4.19 25.35 2.83
C GLU A 10 3.20 25.73 3.94
N LEU A 11 1.89 25.69 3.65
CA LEU A 11 0.83 26.00 4.61
C LEU A 11 0.23 24.75 5.28
N VAL A 12 0.68 23.56 4.90
CA VAL A 12 0.16 22.29 5.43
C VAL A 12 0.90 21.93 6.72
N ASP A 13 0.14 21.61 7.77
CA ASP A 13 0.69 20.95 8.94
C ASP A 13 0.99 19.49 8.62
N PHE A 14 2.29 19.20 8.51
CA PHE A 14 2.80 17.88 8.19
C PHE A 14 3.13 17.03 9.41
N THR A 15 2.83 17.50 10.62
CA THR A 15 3.01 16.73 11.85
C THR A 15 2.38 15.35 11.68
N ILE A 16 3.16 14.31 11.93
CA ILE A 16 2.66 12.93 11.94
C ILE A 16 1.81 12.74 13.20
N PRO A 17 0.56 12.26 13.09
CA PRO A 17 -0.27 12.03 14.27
C PRO A 17 0.34 10.97 15.20
N ASP A 18 -0.09 10.97 16.45
CA ASP A 18 0.25 9.90 17.40
C ASP A 18 -0.23 8.54 16.88
N ASP A 19 0.39 7.47 17.37
CA ASP A 19 -0.07 6.12 17.09
C ASP A 19 -1.50 5.91 17.61
N HIS A 20 -2.32 5.16 16.87
CA HIS A 20 -3.56 4.64 17.45
C HIS A 20 -3.22 3.78 18.69
N PRO A 21 -3.97 3.87 19.81
CA PRO A 21 -3.64 3.19 21.07
C PRO A 21 -3.42 1.67 20.95
N ASP A 22 -4.08 1.03 19.99
CA ASP A 22 -3.95 -0.41 19.74
C ASP A 22 -2.72 -0.81 18.90
N THR A 23 -2.11 0.13 18.17
CA THR A 23 -0.93 -0.16 17.33
C THR A 23 0.22 -0.76 18.16
N PRO A 24 0.63 -0.17 19.31
CA PRO A 24 1.63 -0.79 20.18
C PRO A 24 1.22 -2.18 20.69
N ALA A 25 -0.07 -2.39 21.00
CA ALA A 25 -0.57 -3.68 21.46
C ALA A 25 -0.48 -4.75 20.36
N ILE A 26 -0.74 -4.41 19.10
CA ILE A 26 -0.53 -5.30 17.95
C ILE A 26 0.93 -5.69 17.81
N LEU A 27 1.83 -4.70 17.78
CA LEU A 27 3.26 -4.96 17.57
C LEU A 27 3.86 -5.83 18.68
N ALA A 28 3.46 -5.58 19.93
CA ALA A 28 3.93 -6.33 21.08
C ALA A 28 3.58 -7.84 21.02
N LYS A 29 2.55 -8.25 20.26
CA LYS A 29 2.18 -9.66 20.07
C LYS A 29 3.27 -10.46 19.35
N TYR A 30 4.11 -9.82 18.53
CA TYR A 30 5.07 -10.49 17.65
C TYR A 30 6.50 -10.50 18.22
N GLY A 31 6.78 -9.68 19.23
CA GLY A 31 8.07 -9.66 19.92
C GLY A 31 9.21 -9.03 19.10
N GLY A 32 9.88 -8.00 19.66
CA GLY A 32 10.94 -7.22 18.99
C GLY A 32 12.28 -7.94 18.76
N THR A 33 12.28 -9.25 18.50
CA THR A 33 13.52 -10.07 18.42
C THR A 33 13.88 -10.54 17.01
N GLY A 34 13.06 -10.23 16.00
CA GLY A 34 13.29 -10.60 14.61
C GLY A 34 14.00 -9.52 13.77
N ASN A 35 14.57 -9.92 12.63
CA ASN A 35 15.00 -8.97 11.60
C ASN A 35 13.76 -8.46 10.85
N THR A 36 13.49 -7.16 10.94
CA THR A 36 12.44 -6.49 10.13
C THR A 36 12.83 -6.49 8.64
N ASN A 37 11.94 -7.00 7.80
CA ASN A 37 12.01 -6.87 6.35
C ASN A 37 11.62 -5.45 5.94
N VAL A 38 12.42 -4.82 5.09
CA VAL A 38 12.20 -3.45 4.65
C VAL A 38 12.18 -3.40 3.13
N PHE A 39 11.03 -3.05 2.57
CA PHE A 39 10.81 -2.89 1.13
C PHE A 39 10.50 -1.43 0.83
N VAL A 40 11.36 -0.79 0.04
CA VAL A 40 11.21 0.61 -0.35
C VAL A 40 11.23 0.70 -1.86
N GLY A 41 10.21 1.33 -2.43
CA GLY A 41 10.06 1.43 -3.87
C GLY A 41 9.17 2.58 -4.31
N CYS A 42 9.10 2.78 -5.62
CA CYS A 42 8.25 3.77 -6.26
C CYS A 42 6.91 3.16 -6.70
N ALA A 43 5.99 4.05 -7.09
CA ALA A 43 4.70 3.67 -7.69
C ALA A 43 4.78 3.26 -9.17
N LYS A 44 5.94 3.50 -9.79
CA LYS A 44 6.18 3.36 -11.23
C LYS A 44 7.67 3.14 -11.49
N TRP A 45 8.00 2.44 -12.58
CA TRP A 45 9.39 2.23 -13.03
C TRP A 45 9.66 2.76 -14.44
N ASN A 46 8.78 3.53 -15.07
CA ASN A 46 9.03 3.95 -16.45
C ASN A 46 9.83 5.27 -16.53
N ARG A 47 10.54 5.50 -17.64
CA ARG A 47 11.32 6.74 -17.86
C ARG A 47 10.52 8.04 -17.87
N GLN A 48 9.26 7.99 -18.26
CA GLN A 48 8.42 9.18 -18.33
C GLN A 48 8.19 9.76 -16.93
N ASP A 49 8.09 8.88 -15.93
CA ASP A 49 7.82 9.22 -14.54
C ASP A 49 9.08 9.33 -13.67
N LEU A 50 10.15 8.59 -13.99
CA LEU A 50 11.44 8.67 -13.29
C LEU A 50 12.48 9.36 -14.18
N LYS A 51 12.42 10.69 -14.28
CA LYS A 51 13.33 11.45 -15.15
C LYS A 51 14.76 11.39 -14.60
N ASN A 52 15.74 11.34 -15.50
CA ASN A 52 17.17 11.29 -15.18
C ASN A 52 17.63 10.08 -14.33
N PHE A 53 16.74 9.16 -14.00
CA PHE A 53 17.06 7.96 -13.22
C PHE A 53 17.77 6.88 -14.06
N TYR A 54 17.43 6.79 -15.35
CA TYR A 54 17.95 5.76 -16.25
C TYR A 54 19.19 6.22 -17.01
N PRO A 55 20.32 5.49 -16.92
CA PRO A 55 21.49 5.74 -17.73
C PRO A 55 21.18 5.70 -19.23
N ARG A 56 21.90 6.52 -20.01
CA ARG A 56 21.76 6.55 -21.46
C ARG A 56 22.01 5.16 -22.04
N GLY A 57 21.10 4.69 -22.89
CA GLY A 57 21.20 3.39 -23.54
C GLY A 57 20.60 2.22 -22.75
N THR A 58 19.98 2.47 -21.59
CA THR A 58 19.17 1.46 -20.90
C THR A 58 18.19 0.82 -21.89
N LYS A 59 18.08 -0.51 -21.89
CA LYS A 59 17.18 -1.24 -22.79
C LYS A 59 15.93 -1.73 -22.07
N ASP A 60 16.09 -2.17 -20.84
CA ASP A 60 15.00 -2.65 -19.98
C ASP A 60 14.94 -1.81 -18.71
N GLU A 61 13.85 -1.07 -18.54
CA GLU A 61 13.65 -0.16 -17.41
C GLU A 61 13.38 -0.93 -16.12
N LEU A 62 12.65 -2.05 -16.17
CA LEU A 62 12.35 -2.84 -14.98
C LEU A 62 13.60 -3.51 -14.44
N GLN A 63 14.41 -4.10 -15.33
CA GLN A 63 15.66 -4.74 -14.93
C GLN A 63 16.61 -3.73 -14.26
N TYR A 64 16.75 -2.53 -14.84
CA TYR A 64 17.57 -1.48 -14.21
C TYR A 64 16.97 -1.00 -12.89
N TYR A 65 15.66 -0.73 -12.85
CA TYR A 65 14.96 -0.30 -11.63
C TYR A 65 15.19 -1.28 -10.47
N ALA A 66 15.14 -2.57 -10.74
CA ALA A 66 15.34 -3.62 -9.74
C ALA A 66 16.81 -3.75 -9.24
N THR A 67 17.74 -2.98 -9.81
CA THR A 67 19.10 -2.83 -9.25
C THR A 67 19.21 -1.69 -8.23
N GLN A 68 18.22 -0.80 -8.18
CA GLN A 68 18.22 0.40 -7.35
C GLN A 68 17.21 0.30 -6.20
N PHE A 69 16.09 -0.39 -6.43
CA PHE A 69 15.04 -0.64 -5.45
C PHE A 69 14.78 -2.14 -5.30
N ASN A 70 14.37 -2.56 -4.10
CA ASN A 70 14.03 -3.95 -3.82
C ASN A 70 12.53 -4.26 -3.97
N CYS A 71 11.70 -3.27 -4.29
CA CYS A 71 10.30 -3.51 -4.59
C CYS A 71 9.66 -2.47 -5.51
N ILE A 72 8.43 -2.75 -5.93
CA ILE A 72 7.58 -1.84 -6.69
C ILE A 72 6.12 -1.90 -6.20
N GLU A 73 5.50 -0.73 -5.99
CA GLU A 73 4.04 -0.64 -5.93
C GLU A 73 3.50 -0.72 -7.35
N LEU A 74 3.11 -1.93 -7.77
CA LEU A 74 2.74 -2.26 -9.14
C LEU A 74 1.30 -1.77 -9.43
N ASN A 75 1.19 -0.50 -9.81
CA ASN A 75 -0.08 0.13 -10.17
C ASN A 75 -0.61 -0.27 -11.55
N ALA A 76 0.20 -0.88 -12.42
CA ALA A 76 -0.22 -1.24 -13.77
C ALA A 76 -1.45 -2.19 -13.76
N THR A 77 -1.50 -3.10 -12.80
CA THR A 77 -2.58 -4.08 -12.60
C THR A 77 -3.91 -3.46 -12.17
N PHE A 78 -3.90 -2.20 -11.72
CA PHE A 78 -5.11 -1.45 -11.43
C PHE A 78 -5.98 -1.24 -12.67
N TYR A 79 -5.35 -1.07 -13.84
CA TYR A 79 -6.07 -0.73 -15.07
C TYR A 79 -6.54 -1.94 -15.86
N ARG A 80 -5.91 -3.11 -15.64
CA ARG A 80 -6.24 -4.37 -16.30
C ARG A 80 -5.58 -5.55 -15.59
N ILE A 81 -6.16 -6.72 -15.80
CA ILE A 81 -5.52 -8.01 -15.54
C ILE A 81 -4.66 -8.35 -16.76
N PHE A 82 -3.35 -8.52 -16.57
CA PHE A 82 -2.44 -8.88 -17.65
C PHE A 82 -2.45 -10.39 -17.92
N PRO A 83 -2.07 -10.83 -19.13
CA PRO A 83 -1.85 -12.25 -19.43
C PRO A 83 -0.73 -12.85 -18.56
N ALA A 84 -0.79 -14.16 -18.33
CA ALA A 84 0.16 -14.93 -17.53
C ALA A 84 1.63 -14.68 -17.92
N GLU A 85 1.91 -14.62 -19.23
CA GLU A 85 3.26 -14.44 -19.78
C GLU A 85 3.86 -13.09 -19.38
N THR A 86 3.03 -12.11 -18.98
CA THR A 86 3.53 -10.83 -18.48
C THR A 86 4.08 -10.97 -17.06
N TYR A 87 3.37 -11.70 -16.19
CA TYR A 87 3.81 -11.94 -14.81
C TYR A 87 5.06 -12.82 -14.77
N GLU A 88 5.12 -13.86 -15.60
CA GLU A 88 6.33 -14.69 -15.76
C GLU A 88 7.54 -13.84 -16.20
N LYS A 89 7.35 -12.96 -17.19
CA LYS A 89 8.41 -12.03 -17.61
C LYS A 89 8.84 -11.06 -16.51
N TRP A 90 7.91 -10.57 -15.70
CA TRP A 90 8.25 -9.70 -14.56
C TRP A 90 9.04 -10.46 -13.49
N TYR A 91 8.64 -11.68 -13.20
CA TYR A 91 9.35 -12.59 -12.30
C TYR A 91 10.78 -12.84 -12.79
N ASP A 92 10.97 -13.22 -14.06
CA ASP A 92 12.29 -13.58 -14.61
C ASP A 92 13.25 -12.39 -14.75
N LYS A 93 12.72 -11.18 -14.96
CA LYS A 93 13.55 -9.97 -15.19
C LYS A 93 14.13 -9.35 -13.93
N THR A 94 13.56 -9.66 -12.77
CA THR A 94 13.95 -9.06 -11.49
C THR A 94 14.85 -10.02 -10.71
N PRO A 95 15.79 -9.53 -9.88
CA PRO A 95 16.65 -10.40 -9.09
C PRO A 95 15.87 -11.11 -7.97
N GLU A 96 16.51 -12.08 -7.32
CA GLU A 96 16.03 -12.68 -6.07
C GLU A 96 15.86 -11.59 -4.99
N GLY A 97 14.83 -11.73 -4.15
CA GLY A 97 14.50 -10.75 -3.10
C GLY A 97 13.81 -9.47 -3.57
N PHE A 98 13.61 -9.29 -4.89
CA PHE A 98 12.78 -8.21 -5.41
C PHE A 98 11.29 -8.54 -5.27
N MET A 99 10.49 -7.63 -4.72
CA MET A 99 9.06 -7.86 -4.47
C MET A 99 8.15 -6.96 -5.30
N PHE A 100 7.09 -7.55 -5.84
CA PHE A 100 5.99 -6.83 -6.49
C PHE A 100 4.82 -6.73 -5.53
N PHE A 101 4.31 -5.52 -5.34
CA PHE A 101 3.10 -5.26 -4.56
C PHE A 101 2.00 -4.83 -5.53
N PRO A 102 1.24 -5.77 -6.12
CA PRO A 102 0.30 -5.45 -7.19
C PRO A 102 -0.97 -4.83 -6.64
N LYS A 103 -1.46 -3.81 -7.34
CA LYS A 103 -2.72 -3.16 -7.02
C LYS A 103 -3.88 -3.97 -7.57
N MET A 104 -4.89 -4.22 -6.74
CA MET A 104 -6.15 -4.82 -7.18
C MET A 104 -6.78 -4.00 -8.31
N THR A 105 -7.37 -4.67 -9.30
CA THR A 105 -7.99 -4.00 -10.46
C THR A 105 -9.08 -3.01 -10.05
N ASN A 106 -9.21 -1.91 -10.79
CA ASN A 106 -10.25 -0.90 -10.62
C ASN A 106 -11.65 -1.48 -10.82
N GLU A 107 -11.77 -2.63 -11.51
CA GLU A 107 -13.02 -3.34 -11.65
C GLU A 107 -13.59 -3.73 -10.28
N VAL A 108 -12.74 -4.17 -9.35
CA VAL A 108 -13.14 -4.58 -8.00
C VAL A 108 -13.44 -3.35 -7.12
N SER A 109 -12.50 -2.41 -7.05
CA SER A 109 -12.54 -1.29 -6.09
C SER A 109 -13.39 -0.09 -6.53
N HIS A 110 -13.44 0.21 -7.83
CA HIS A 110 -14.07 1.42 -8.36
C HIS A 110 -15.36 1.14 -9.13
N LEU A 111 -15.36 0.14 -10.03
CA LEU A 111 -16.52 -0.13 -10.89
C LEU A 111 -17.59 -0.92 -10.14
N ARG A 112 -17.23 -2.07 -9.57
CA ARG A 112 -18.14 -2.97 -8.88
C ARG A 112 -18.25 -2.69 -7.37
N ARG A 113 -17.27 -1.95 -6.82
CA ARG A 113 -17.27 -1.45 -5.44
C ARG A 113 -17.56 -2.56 -4.43
N LEU A 114 -16.77 -3.63 -4.51
CA LEU A 114 -16.82 -4.81 -3.64
C LEU A 114 -18.15 -5.59 -3.62
N ASN A 115 -19.05 -5.39 -4.59
CA ASN A 115 -20.23 -6.26 -4.65
C ASN A 115 -19.85 -7.71 -4.98
N ASP A 116 -20.76 -8.64 -4.70
CA ASP A 116 -20.66 -10.07 -4.99
C ASP A 116 -20.16 -10.43 -6.40
N LYS A 117 -20.43 -9.58 -7.40
CA LYS A 117 -19.97 -9.80 -8.78
C LYS A 117 -18.46 -9.58 -8.98
N VAL A 118 -17.70 -9.22 -7.94
CA VAL A 118 -16.23 -9.12 -8.01
C VAL A 118 -15.54 -10.46 -7.88
N TYR A 119 -16.17 -11.48 -7.31
CA TYR A 119 -15.51 -12.75 -6.95
C TYR A 119 -14.83 -13.44 -8.14
N PRO A 120 -15.48 -13.64 -9.31
CA PRO A 120 -14.80 -14.22 -10.47
C PRO A 120 -13.65 -13.35 -11.02
N VAL A 121 -13.67 -12.04 -10.76
CA VAL A 121 -12.59 -11.12 -11.16
C VAL A 121 -11.41 -11.27 -10.21
N VAL A 122 -11.67 -11.43 -8.91
CA VAL A 122 -10.66 -11.70 -7.88
C VAL A 122 -9.98 -13.04 -8.16
N ASP A 123 -10.73 -14.12 -8.39
CA ASP A 123 -10.18 -15.45 -8.68
C ASP A 123 -9.19 -15.41 -9.86
N ARG A 124 -9.63 -14.82 -10.98
CA ARG A 124 -8.79 -14.65 -12.18
C ARG A 124 -7.58 -13.75 -11.92
N TYR A 125 -7.74 -12.71 -11.10
CA TYR A 125 -6.64 -11.82 -10.74
C TYR A 125 -5.58 -12.59 -9.96
N LEU A 126 -6.00 -13.33 -8.93
CA LEU A 126 -5.13 -14.11 -8.06
C LEU A 126 -4.39 -15.21 -8.83
N GLU A 127 -5.08 -15.90 -9.74
CA GLU A 127 -4.50 -16.90 -10.63
C GLU A 127 -3.26 -16.36 -11.35
N VAL A 128 -3.37 -15.20 -12.01
CA VAL A 128 -2.24 -14.64 -12.77
C VAL A 128 -1.20 -13.96 -11.88
N THR A 129 -1.61 -13.31 -10.78
CA THR A 129 -0.62 -12.67 -9.88
C THR A 129 0.20 -13.69 -9.11
N SER A 130 -0.34 -14.89 -8.85
CA SER A 130 0.39 -15.98 -8.17
C SER A 130 1.63 -16.44 -8.94
N LEU A 131 1.71 -16.14 -10.25
CA LEU A 131 2.89 -16.42 -11.09
C LEU A 131 4.12 -15.59 -10.70
N LEU A 132 3.95 -14.56 -9.85
CA LEU A 132 5.05 -13.84 -9.21
C LEU A 132 5.71 -14.65 -8.07
N LYS A 133 5.09 -15.74 -7.62
CA LYS A 133 5.67 -16.73 -6.67
C LYS A 133 6.23 -16.05 -5.41
N ASP A 134 7.49 -16.34 -5.05
CA ASP A 134 8.23 -15.76 -3.94
C ASP A 134 8.45 -14.25 -4.06
N LYS A 135 8.21 -13.66 -5.25
CA LYS A 135 8.27 -12.21 -5.50
C LYS A 135 6.90 -11.53 -5.39
N LEU A 136 5.84 -12.27 -5.05
CA LEU A 136 4.53 -11.69 -4.76
C LEU A 136 4.52 -11.15 -3.33
N GLY A 137 4.53 -9.82 -3.19
CA GLY A 137 4.28 -9.14 -1.92
C GLY A 137 2.79 -8.94 -1.68
N THR A 138 2.47 -8.20 -0.62
CA THR A 138 1.10 -7.84 -0.22
C THR A 138 0.33 -7.19 -1.36
N ILE A 139 -0.78 -7.81 -1.76
CA ILE A 139 -1.72 -7.23 -2.72
C ILE A 139 -2.42 -6.08 -2.04
N PHE A 140 -2.59 -4.95 -2.71
CA PHE A 140 -3.28 -3.81 -2.10
C PHE A 140 -4.51 -3.38 -2.88
N LEU A 141 -5.57 -3.09 -2.15
CA LEU A 141 -6.88 -2.71 -2.66
C LEU A 141 -7.22 -1.32 -2.14
N GLN A 142 -7.23 -0.36 -3.06
CA GLN A 142 -7.50 1.04 -2.75
C GLN A 142 -8.90 1.42 -3.21
N MET A 143 -9.77 1.71 -2.26
CA MET A 143 -11.15 2.10 -2.54
C MET A 143 -11.24 3.50 -3.14
N HIS A 144 -12.30 3.73 -3.91
CA HIS A 144 -12.59 5.06 -4.43
C HIS A 144 -13.03 6.00 -3.30
N GLN A 145 -12.75 7.31 -3.44
CA GLN A 145 -12.99 8.30 -2.39
C GLN A 145 -14.46 8.50 -1.97
N ASN A 146 -15.41 8.06 -2.80
CA ASN A 146 -16.85 8.13 -2.50
C ASN A 146 -17.41 6.81 -1.94
N PHE A 147 -16.57 5.82 -1.67
CA PHE A 147 -16.97 4.59 -1.01
C PHE A 147 -17.03 4.86 0.49
N ASP A 148 -18.25 5.03 1.00
CA ASP A 148 -18.55 5.40 2.39
C ASP A 148 -18.99 4.17 3.22
N PRO A 149 -19.06 4.29 4.56
CA PRO A 149 -19.44 3.20 5.46
C PRO A 149 -20.84 2.59 5.24
N LYS A 150 -21.72 3.23 4.46
CA LYS A 150 -23.02 2.61 4.10
C LYS A 150 -22.87 1.33 3.28
N ASN A 151 -21.66 1.05 2.81
CA ASN A 151 -21.31 -0.16 2.09
C ASN A 151 -20.64 -1.22 3.00
N TRP A 152 -20.78 -1.10 4.33
CA TRP A 152 -20.19 -2.01 5.33
C TRP A 152 -20.34 -3.49 4.98
N ASP A 153 -21.56 -3.93 4.66
CA ASP A 153 -21.83 -5.34 4.30
C ASP A 153 -20.95 -5.85 3.16
N ARG A 154 -20.61 -4.98 2.19
CA ARG A 154 -19.72 -5.36 1.08
C ARG A 154 -18.28 -5.51 1.51
N VAL A 155 -17.84 -4.73 2.50
CA VAL A 155 -16.50 -4.85 3.07
C VAL A 155 -16.39 -6.18 3.80
N VAL A 156 -17.35 -6.48 4.68
CA VAL A 156 -17.40 -7.75 5.43
C VAL A 156 -17.38 -8.94 4.47
N GLN A 157 -18.32 -8.98 3.52
CA GLN A 157 -18.41 -10.08 2.55
C GLN A 157 -17.15 -10.24 1.71
N PHE A 158 -16.51 -9.14 1.31
CA PHE A 158 -15.28 -9.19 0.54
C PHE A 158 -14.10 -9.70 1.37
N VAL A 159 -13.98 -9.24 2.61
CA VAL A 159 -12.94 -9.67 3.56
C VAL A 159 -13.08 -11.16 3.87
N GLU A 160 -14.29 -11.64 4.15
CA GLU A 160 -14.57 -13.06 4.41
C GLU A 160 -14.36 -13.96 3.18
N TYR A 161 -14.59 -13.42 1.98
CA TYR A 161 -14.33 -14.14 0.73
C TYR A 161 -12.83 -14.21 0.39
N TRP A 162 -12.02 -13.26 0.88
CA TRP A 162 -10.62 -13.16 0.50
C TRP A 162 -9.82 -14.37 1.00
N PRO A 163 -9.03 -15.04 0.14
CA PRO A 163 -8.26 -16.22 0.54
C PRO A 163 -7.07 -15.85 1.46
N ASN A 164 -6.95 -16.58 2.57
CA ASN A 164 -5.91 -16.37 3.59
C ASN A 164 -4.47 -16.58 3.07
N GLU A 165 -4.30 -17.30 1.96
CA GLU A 165 -3.00 -17.57 1.33
C GLU A 165 -2.38 -16.33 0.69
N PHE A 166 -3.17 -15.28 0.41
CA PHE A 166 -2.70 -14.07 -0.22
C PHE A 166 -2.75 -12.89 0.76
N PRO A 167 -1.61 -12.28 1.12
CA PRO A 167 -1.63 -11.10 1.97
C PRO A 167 -2.35 -9.94 1.26
N LEU A 168 -3.23 -9.27 2.00
CA LEU A 168 -4.02 -8.14 1.53
C LEU A 168 -3.80 -6.91 2.39
N ALA A 169 -3.69 -5.75 1.75
CA ALA A 169 -3.79 -4.44 2.36
C ALA A 169 -4.99 -3.68 1.79
N MET A 170 -5.77 -3.02 2.62
CA MET A 170 -6.92 -2.22 2.19
C MET A 170 -6.73 -0.74 2.52
N GLU A 171 -7.03 0.14 1.56
CA GLU A 171 -6.98 1.60 1.72
C GLU A 171 -8.38 2.20 1.53
N PHE A 172 -8.93 2.77 2.60
CA PHE A 172 -10.17 3.54 2.57
C PHE A 172 -9.88 5.04 2.49
N ARG A 173 -10.66 5.76 1.69
CA ARG A 173 -10.39 7.18 1.37
C ARG A 173 -11.50 8.14 1.75
N HIS A 174 -12.68 7.62 2.10
CA HIS A 174 -13.76 8.45 2.58
C HIS A 174 -13.53 8.77 4.06
N PRO A 175 -13.59 10.04 4.50
CA PRO A 175 -13.29 10.40 5.89
C PRO A 175 -14.18 9.68 6.92
N ASP A 176 -15.45 9.43 6.59
CA ASP A 176 -16.42 8.77 7.48
C ASP A 176 -16.01 7.35 7.92
N TRP A 177 -15.04 6.70 7.26
CA TRP A 177 -14.48 5.43 7.77
C TRP A 177 -13.66 5.59 9.06
N PHE A 178 -13.18 6.81 9.34
CA PHE A 178 -12.25 7.10 10.42
C PHE A 178 -12.73 8.19 11.37
N GLN A 179 -13.64 9.07 10.93
CA GLN A 179 -14.19 10.15 11.78
C GLN A 179 -15.25 9.67 12.77
N ASP A 180 -16.00 8.63 12.43
CA ASP A 180 -16.91 7.97 13.36
C ASP A 180 -16.15 6.86 14.09
N GLU A 181 -16.02 7.00 15.41
CA GLU A 181 -15.24 6.07 16.24
C GLU A 181 -15.82 4.65 16.19
N THR A 182 -17.14 4.49 16.11
CA THR A 182 -17.77 3.16 16.06
C THR A 182 -17.42 2.48 14.75
N VAL A 183 -17.62 3.18 13.63
CA VAL A 183 -17.28 2.67 12.29
C VAL A 183 -15.78 2.34 12.19
N ALA A 184 -14.93 3.22 12.73
CA ALA A 184 -13.49 3.02 12.70
C ALA A 184 -13.08 1.77 13.49
N GLN A 185 -13.59 1.59 14.71
CA GLN A 185 -13.29 0.42 15.53
C GLN A 185 -13.80 -0.88 14.91
N GLU A 186 -15.01 -0.88 14.34
CA GLU A 186 -15.53 -2.04 13.60
C GLU A 186 -14.64 -2.39 12.41
N LEU A 187 -14.21 -1.39 11.63
CA LEU A 187 -13.28 -1.58 10.51
C LEU A 187 -11.94 -2.16 11.00
N TYR A 188 -11.36 -1.60 12.05
CA TYR A 188 -10.07 -2.07 12.58
C TYR A 188 -10.15 -3.50 13.08
N HIS A 189 -11.23 -3.86 13.77
CA HIS A 189 -11.46 -5.21 14.24
C HIS A 189 -11.60 -6.20 13.08
N LEU A 190 -12.42 -5.88 12.08
CA LEU A 190 -12.59 -6.72 10.89
C LEU A 190 -11.26 -6.97 10.16
N LEU A 191 -10.45 -5.93 9.97
CA LEU A 191 -9.15 -6.07 9.31
C LEU A 191 -8.16 -6.86 10.18
N GLU A 192 -8.16 -6.66 11.50
CA GLU A 192 -7.28 -7.38 12.43
C GLU A 192 -7.61 -8.88 12.51
N GLU A 193 -8.89 -9.24 12.64
CA GLU A 193 -9.33 -10.65 12.68
C GLU A 193 -8.97 -11.41 11.41
N ASN A 194 -8.96 -10.72 10.27
CA ASN A 194 -8.65 -11.32 8.96
C ASN A 194 -7.19 -11.10 8.53
N GLN A 195 -6.32 -10.59 9.41
CA GLN A 195 -4.90 -10.33 9.14
C GLN A 195 -4.65 -9.42 7.92
N ILE A 196 -5.58 -8.51 7.62
CA ILE A 196 -5.49 -7.55 6.51
C ILE A 196 -4.80 -6.28 7.01
N ALA A 197 -3.82 -5.79 6.27
CA ALA A 197 -3.13 -4.54 6.60
C ALA A 197 -4.01 -3.32 6.28
N ASN A 198 -4.17 -2.41 7.24
CA ASN A 198 -4.80 -1.12 7.02
C ASN A 198 -3.77 -0.14 6.46
N VAL A 199 -3.94 0.26 5.20
CA VAL A 199 -2.94 1.07 4.48
C VAL A 199 -2.83 2.46 5.09
N LEU A 200 -1.62 2.84 5.49
CA LEU A 200 -1.31 4.18 5.96
C LEU A 200 -0.97 5.08 4.77
N VAL A 201 -1.72 6.17 4.60
CA VAL A 201 -1.48 7.14 3.51
C VAL A 201 -1.03 8.46 4.10
N ASP A 202 0.15 8.90 3.70
CA ASP A 202 0.65 10.23 4.01
C ASP A 202 0.57 11.12 2.77
N THR A 203 -0.38 12.05 2.73
CA THR A 203 -0.52 13.00 1.62
C THR A 203 -0.94 14.38 2.12
N ALA A 204 -0.41 15.43 1.49
CA ALA A 204 -0.56 16.81 1.96
C ALA A 204 -2.03 17.25 2.09
N GLY A 205 -2.85 16.99 1.07
CA GLY A 205 -4.23 17.45 1.02
C GLY A 205 -5.24 16.54 1.71
N ARG A 206 -4.83 15.43 2.33
CA ARG A 206 -5.72 14.49 3.04
C ARG A 206 -5.13 14.01 4.36
N ARG A 207 -4.68 14.98 5.19
CA ARG A 207 -4.20 14.71 6.56
C ARG A 207 -5.24 13.99 7.41
N ASP A 208 -6.53 14.18 7.10
CA ASP A 208 -7.68 13.52 7.73
C ASP A 208 -7.65 11.98 7.62
N LEU A 209 -6.84 11.42 6.72
CA LEU A 209 -6.71 9.97 6.53
C LEU A 209 -5.55 9.34 7.30
N MET A 210 -4.75 10.11 8.03
CA MET A 210 -3.61 9.59 8.80
C MET A 210 -4.05 8.99 10.13
N HIS A 211 -4.79 7.89 10.07
CA HIS A 211 -5.37 7.22 11.24
C HIS A 211 -4.36 6.46 12.11
N MET A 212 -3.12 6.24 11.64
CA MET A 212 -2.01 5.63 12.39
C MET A 212 -2.34 4.30 13.11
N ARG A 213 -3.24 3.51 12.53
CA ARG A 213 -3.71 2.21 13.05
C ARG A 213 -3.20 1.08 12.18
N LEU A 214 -2.22 0.32 12.68
CA LEU A 214 -1.80 -0.97 12.10
C LEU A 214 -2.76 -2.05 12.55
N THR A 215 -3.24 -2.91 11.65
CA THR A 215 -4.20 -4.01 11.96
C THR A 215 -3.56 -5.39 11.89
N ASN A 216 -2.33 -5.49 11.42
CA ASN A 216 -1.50 -6.69 11.46
C ASN A 216 -0.02 -6.26 11.64
N ASN A 217 0.92 -7.19 11.49
CA ASN A 217 2.35 -6.92 11.63
C ASN A 217 3.02 -6.40 10.33
N GLU A 218 2.25 -5.77 9.45
CA GLU A 218 2.74 -5.11 8.24
C GLU A 218 2.44 -3.61 8.27
N ALA A 219 3.47 -2.78 8.14
CA ALA A 219 3.32 -1.37 7.88
C ALA A 219 3.30 -1.12 6.37
N PHE A 220 2.10 -1.16 5.78
CA PHE A 220 1.89 -0.80 4.38
C PHE A 220 1.67 0.72 4.24
N ILE A 221 2.72 1.45 3.88
CA ILE A 221 2.75 2.91 3.86
C ILE A 221 2.87 3.43 2.43
N ARG A 222 1.96 4.33 2.07
CA ARG A 222 1.95 5.05 0.79
C ARG A 222 2.25 6.51 1.07
N TYR A 223 3.52 6.87 0.87
CA TYR A 223 4.01 8.23 1.05
C TYR A 223 3.85 9.03 -0.23
N VAL A 224 2.90 9.97 -0.23
CA VAL A 224 2.66 10.90 -1.34
C VAL A 224 3.35 12.22 -1.04
N GLY A 225 4.49 12.42 -1.69
CA GLY A 225 5.26 13.64 -1.54
C GLY A 225 4.53 14.86 -2.10
N ALA A 226 4.73 16.00 -1.46
CA ALA A 226 4.27 17.29 -1.93
C ALA A 226 5.12 17.82 -3.11
N ASN A 227 6.28 17.19 -3.37
CA ASN A 227 7.35 17.70 -4.24
C ASN A 227 7.84 19.07 -3.74
N HIS A 228 8.03 19.15 -2.42
CA HIS A 228 8.41 20.34 -1.66
C HIS A 228 9.51 19.96 -0.66
N GLU A 229 10.31 20.93 -0.19
CA GLU A 229 11.42 20.66 0.75
C GLU A 229 10.96 20.02 2.07
N SER A 230 9.71 20.26 2.47
CA SER A 230 9.08 19.61 3.63
C SER A 230 9.04 18.09 3.52
N ASP A 231 9.14 17.53 2.31
CA ASP A 231 9.17 16.08 2.12
C ASP A 231 10.37 15.42 2.80
N TYR A 232 11.50 16.13 2.96
CA TYR A 232 12.65 15.58 3.68
C TYR A 232 12.39 15.46 5.18
N ALA A 233 11.77 16.49 5.79
CA ALA A 233 11.39 16.45 7.19
C ALA A 233 10.33 15.36 7.45
N ARG A 234 9.32 15.27 6.58
CA ARG A 234 8.30 14.21 6.65
C ARG A 234 8.89 12.80 6.56
N LEU A 235 9.87 12.59 5.68
CA LEU A 235 10.56 11.30 5.58
C LEU A 235 11.36 10.99 6.85
N GLN A 236 11.97 12.01 7.47
CA GLN A 236 12.65 11.84 8.76
C GLN A 236 11.68 11.42 9.87
N ASP A 237 10.49 12.04 9.93
CA ASP A 237 9.45 11.66 10.90
C ASP A 237 9.02 10.19 10.73
N TRP A 238 8.88 9.72 9.49
CA TRP A 238 8.59 8.32 9.21
C TRP A 238 9.72 7.37 9.59
N ILE A 239 10.98 7.76 9.35
CA ILE A 239 12.15 6.97 9.77
C ILE A 239 12.13 6.78 11.28
N ASP A 240 11.90 7.85 12.05
CA ASP A 240 11.87 7.80 13.51
C ASP A 240 10.69 6.96 14.01
N ARG A 241 9.51 7.11 13.41
CA ARG A 241 8.32 6.29 13.72
C ARG A 241 8.56 4.81 13.44
N LEU A 242 9.12 4.47 12.28
CA LEU A 242 9.38 3.09 11.89
C LEU A 242 10.48 2.44 12.74
N ALA A 243 11.50 3.21 13.15
CA ALA A 243 12.50 2.76 14.11
C ALA A 243 11.86 2.39 15.46
N SER A 244 10.91 3.21 15.93
CA SER A 244 10.14 2.93 17.14
C SER A 244 9.28 1.65 16.99
N TRP A 245 8.49 1.55 15.92
CA TRP A 245 7.65 0.36 15.68
C TRP A 245 8.46 -0.92 15.50
N LYS A 246 9.64 -0.83 14.89
CA LYS A 246 10.59 -1.96 14.82
C LYS A 246 10.97 -2.47 16.21
N VAL A 247 11.29 -1.58 17.15
CA VAL A 247 11.60 -1.97 18.54
C VAL A 247 10.37 -2.60 19.22
N MET A 248 9.16 -2.18 18.86
CA MET A 248 7.91 -2.73 19.38
C MET A 248 7.54 -4.10 18.79
N GLY A 249 8.19 -4.56 17.71
CA GLY A 249 7.92 -5.87 17.11
C GLY A 249 7.42 -5.85 15.66
N LEU A 250 7.58 -4.75 14.92
CA LEU A 250 7.22 -4.70 13.50
C LEU A 250 8.19 -5.56 12.64
N GLU A 251 7.66 -6.52 11.90
CA GLU A 251 8.40 -7.45 11.05
C GLU A 251 8.45 -6.99 9.60
N ASN A 252 7.41 -6.36 9.06
CA ASN A 252 7.37 -6.00 7.64
C ASN A 252 7.07 -4.52 7.43
N ILE A 253 7.98 -3.83 6.72
CA ILE A 253 7.82 -2.45 6.29
C ILE A 253 7.72 -2.43 4.77
N HIS A 254 6.61 -1.90 4.26
CA HIS A 254 6.38 -1.67 2.83
C HIS A 254 6.17 -0.17 2.62
N PHE A 255 7.21 0.53 2.17
CA PHE A 255 7.21 1.99 2.06
C PHE A 255 7.28 2.44 0.61
N PHE A 256 6.17 2.97 0.08
CA PHE A 256 6.06 3.35 -1.32
C PHE A 256 6.08 4.86 -1.49
N VAL A 257 7.07 5.36 -2.22
CA VAL A 257 7.24 6.78 -2.51
C VAL A 257 6.53 7.15 -3.80
N HIS A 258 5.56 8.04 -3.68
CA HIS A 258 4.82 8.68 -4.76
C HIS A 258 5.28 10.13 -4.91
N GLN A 259 6.39 10.32 -5.62
CA GLN A 259 6.89 11.63 -6.02
C GLN A 259 7.14 11.63 -7.53
N ASN A 260 7.08 12.80 -8.15
CA ASN A 260 7.60 12.97 -9.50
C ASN A 260 9.07 13.39 -9.34
N LEU A 261 9.99 12.55 -9.80
CA LEU A 261 11.41 12.88 -9.88
C LEU A 261 11.73 13.55 -11.23
#